data_AF-A0A2E4G5S8-F1
#
_entry.id   AF-A0A2E4G5S8-F1
#
_cell.length_a   1.000
_cell.length_b   1.000
_cell.length_c   1.000
_cell.angle_alpha   90.00
_cell.angle_beta   90.00
_cell.angle_gamma   90.00
#
_symmetry.space_group_name_H-M   'P 1'
#
loop_
_entity.id
_entity.type
_entity.pdbx_description
1 polymer ?
#
loop_
_entity_poly.entity_id
_entity_poly.type
_entity_poly.pdbx_seq_one_letter_code
_entity_poly.pdbx_strand_id
1 'polypeptide(L)'
;RTTELGLDEEQLEKNKISLSEGPIRAVVGDHKKIPDTAKIIATPGSVKLFTSRSNAGEVKYANNVEVIPVDSDQEMVNLRSVLVFLASQTKCNEVLVEAGPTLSAEFIKRKLVDEFIVYSAPKILGSDSRPLISLTGLSSLDEAINFSIKEVTEVGSDIRTTFIPN
;
A
#
# COMPACT_ATOMS: atom_id res chain seq x y z
N ARG A 1 11.48 -13.40 1.15
CA ARG A 1 12.92 -13.62 1.42
C ARG A 1 13.70 -13.32 0.15
N THR A 2 14.96 -12.89 0.21
CA THR A 2 15.78 -12.60 -0.99
C THR A 2 15.84 -13.78 -1.97
N THR A 3 15.83 -15.01 -1.45
CA THR A 3 15.80 -16.26 -2.23
C THR A 3 14.47 -16.53 -2.95
N GLU A 4 13.39 -15.83 -2.59
CA GLU A 4 12.05 -15.97 -3.22
C GLU A 4 11.86 -14.97 -4.36
N LEU A 5 12.80 -14.03 -4.55
CA LEU A 5 12.70 -12.98 -5.56
C LEU A 5 13.14 -13.44 -6.96
N GLY A 6 13.71 -14.65 -7.09
CA GLY A 6 14.17 -15.19 -8.37
C GLY A 6 15.30 -14.38 -9.03
N LEU A 7 16.02 -13.56 -8.24
CA LEU A 7 17.07 -12.69 -8.73
C LEU A 7 18.37 -13.46 -8.97
N ASP A 8 19.06 -13.15 -10.06
CA ASP A 8 20.43 -13.64 -10.30
C ASP A 8 21.46 -12.93 -9.39
N GLU A 9 22.70 -13.43 -9.40
CA GLU A 9 23.78 -12.89 -8.55
C GLU A 9 24.09 -11.42 -8.86
N GLU A 10 24.00 -11.01 -10.12
CA GLU A 10 24.25 -9.63 -10.55
C GLU A 10 23.15 -8.69 -10.03
N GLN A 11 21.89 -9.11 -10.12
CA GLN A 11 20.73 -8.39 -9.60
C GLN A 11 20.74 -8.31 -8.08
N LEU A 12 21.14 -9.37 -7.39
CA LEU A 12 21.30 -9.37 -5.94
C LEU A 12 22.38 -8.38 -5.51
N GLU A 13 23.52 -8.33 -6.21
CA GLU A 13 24.58 -7.37 -5.90
C GLU A 13 24.15 -5.93 -6.19
N LYS A 14 23.45 -5.69 -7.31
CA LYS A 14 22.86 -4.37 -7.63
C LYS A 14 21.84 -3.91 -6.58
N ASN A 15 21.04 -4.84 -6.05
CA ASN A 15 19.99 -4.54 -5.08
C ASN A 15 20.44 -4.61 -3.63
N LYS A 16 21.71 -4.94 -3.36
CA LYS A 16 22.24 -5.23 -2.02
C LYS A 16 21.99 -4.11 -1.02
N ILE A 17 22.16 -2.86 -1.43
CA ILE A 17 21.91 -1.67 -0.59
C ILE A 17 20.41 -1.54 -0.29
N SER A 18 19.56 -1.65 -1.32
CA SER A 18 18.10 -1.57 -1.16
C SER A 18 17.55 -2.72 -0.29
N LEU A 19 18.20 -3.88 -0.35
CA LEU A 19 17.84 -5.08 0.40
C LEU A 19 18.42 -5.09 1.82
N SER A 20 19.44 -4.27 2.13
CA SER A 20 20.10 -4.28 3.44
C SER A 20 19.34 -3.49 4.50
N GLU A 21 18.69 -2.38 4.15
CA GLU A 21 17.97 -1.53 5.13
C GLU A 21 16.45 -1.70 5.11
N GLY A 22 15.89 -2.24 4.02
CA GLY A 22 14.44 -2.48 3.88
C GLY A 22 13.60 -1.20 3.91
N PRO A 23 12.45 -1.16 3.23
CA PRO A 23 11.57 0.00 3.31
C PRO A 23 10.93 0.11 4.69
N ILE A 24 10.61 1.34 5.10
CA ILE A 24 9.70 1.58 6.22
C ILE A 24 8.34 0.99 5.86
N ARG A 25 7.77 0.19 6.76
CA ARG A 25 6.44 -0.41 6.56
C ARG A 25 5.38 0.44 7.24
N ALA A 26 4.55 1.10 6.45
CA ALA A 26 3.39 1.83 6.93
C ALA A 26 2.17 0.90 6.96
N VAL A 27 1.52 0.79 8.11
CA VAL A 27 0.30 -0.01 8.28
C VAL A 27 -0.83 0.92 8.68
N VAL A 28 -1.94 0.89 7.94
CA VAL A 28 -3.11 1.75 8.19
C VAL A 28 -4.25 0.90 8.70
N GLY A 29 -4.80 1.22 9.88
CA GLY A 29 -5.99 0.55 10.38
C GLY A 29 -6.27 0.72 11.85
N ASP A 30 -7.19 -0.11 12.35
CA ASP A 30 -7.42 -0.27 13.78
C ASP A 30 -6.32 -1.16 14.37
N HIS A 31 -5.44 -0.56 15.15
CA HIS A 31 -4.31 -1.26 15.76
C HIS A 31 -4.79 -2.43 16.63
N LYS A 32 -5.95 -2.33 17.30
CA LYS A 32 -6.48 -3.41 18.15
C LYS A 32 -6.83 -4.68 17.36
N LYS A 33 -7.01 -4.56 16.04
CA LYS A 33 -7.29 -5.68 15.12
C LYS A 33 -6.04 -6.25 14.45
N ILE A 34 -4.86 -5.68 14.70
CA ILE A 34 -3.60 -6.11 14.10
C ILE A 34 -2.81 -6.88 15.17
N PRO A 35 -2.72 -8.22 15.07
CA PRO A 35 -1.95 -9.02 16.00
C PRO A 35 -0.46 -8.65 15.94
N ASP A 36 0.21 -8.68 17.08
CA ASP A 36 1.67 -8.56 17.19
C ASP A 36 2.42 -9.68 16.44
N THR A 37 1.78 -10.85 16.32
CA THR A 37 2.26 -12.00 15.54
C THR A 37 2.13 -11.85 14.02
N ALA A 38 1.48 -10.79 13.52
CA ALA A 38 1.37 -10.56 12.08
C ALA A 38 2.77 -10.43 11.47
N LYS A 39 3.03 -11.10 10.33
CA LYS A 39 4.36 -11.10 9.70
C LYS A 39 4.89 -9.69 9.44
N ILE A 40 4.01 -8.76 9.04
CA ILE A 40 4.36 -7.36 8.81
C ILE A 40 4.88 -6.65 10.07
N ILE A 41 4.43 -7.09 11.26
CA ILE A 41 4.87 -6.58 12.56
C ILE A 41 6.14 -7.29 13.03
N ALA A 42 6.15 -8.63 12.98
CA ALA A 42 7.21 -9.47 13.53
C ALA A 42 8.52 -9.46 12.70
N THR A 43 8.45 -9.15 11.41
CA THR A 43 9.65 -9.06 10.56
C THR A 43 10.51 -7.85 10.97
N PRO A 44 11.85 -7.97 11.04
CA PRO A 44 12.75 -6.86 11.37
C PRO A 44 12.58 -5.64 10.46
N GLY A 45 12.90 -4.45 10.99
CA GLY A 45 12.76 -3.17 10.30
C GLY A 45 11.69 -2.27 10.92
N SER A 46 11.72 -0.98 10.59
CA SER A 46 10.79 0.00 11.17
C SER A 46 9.36 -0.20 10.66
N VAL A 47 8.40 -0.21 11.59
CA VAL A 47 6.97 -0.26 11.30
C VAL A 47 6.31 0.97 11.88
N LYS A 48 5.55 1.68 11.05
CA LYS A 48 4.73 2.84 11.43
C LYS A 48 3.26 2.43 11.32
N LEU A 49 2.58 2.25 12.45
CA LEU A 49 1.19 1.83 12.50
C LEU A 49 0.29 3.06 12.71
N PHE A 50 -0.38 3.49 11.65
CA PHE A 50 -1.31 4.61 11.67
C PHE A 50 -2.70 4.16 12.08
N THR A 51 -3.23 4.80 13.12
CA THR A 51 -4.57 4.54 13.63
C THR A 51 -5.33 5.84 13.85
N SER A 52 -6.65 5.78 13.76
CA SER A 52 -7.50 6.95 14.01
C SER A 52 -7.30 7.40 15.46
N ARG A 53 -7.16 8.71 15.70
CA ARG A 53 -7.03 9.28 17.04
C ARG A 53 -8.19 8.87 17.97
N SER A 54 -9.39 8.71 17.42
CA SER A 54 -10.56 8.20 18.17
C SER A 54 -10.40 6.76 18.65
N ASN A 55 -9.58 5.96 17.95
CA ASN A 55 -9.30 4.56 18.28
C ASN A 55 -8.01 4.38 19.09
N ALA A 56 -7.31 5.46 19.42
CA ALA A 56 -6.09 5.41 20.21
C ALA A 56 -6.32 4.66 21.53
N GLY A 57 -5.30 3.93 21.96
CA GLY A 57 -5.35 3.09 23.14
C GLY A 57 -4.03 2.37 23.35
N GLU A 58 -3.91 1.68 24.47
CA GLU A 58 -2.70 0.94 24.79
C GLU A 58 -2.77 -0.48 24.22
N VAL A 59 -1.92 -0.74 23.22
CA VAL A 59 -1.51 -2.09 22.81
C VAL A 59 0.01 -2.11 22.79
N LYS A 60 0.59 -3.11 23.44
CA LYS A 60 2.05 -3.28 23.45
C LYS A 60 2.47 -4.06 22.23
N TYR A 61 3.17 -3.39 21.33
CA TYR A 61 3.90 -4.02 20.24
C TYR A 61 5.39 -4.17 20.57
N ALA A 62 6.11 -4.90 19.73
CA ALA A 62 7.56 -4.95 19.78
C ALA A 62 8.18 -3.56 19.49
N ASN A 63 9.42 -3.35 19.94
CA ASN A 63 10.13 -2.06 19.88
C ASN A 63 10.32 -1.50 18.46
N ASN A 64 10.13 -2.31 17.42
CA ASN A 64 10.21 -1.87 16.03
C ASN A 64 8.92 -1.19 15.51
N VAL A 65 7.83 -1.23 16.28
CA VAL A 65 6.54 -0.65 15.91
C VAL A 65 6.30 0.66 16.66
N GLU A 66 6.04 1.72 15.91
CA GLU A 66 5.53 2.98 16.43
C GLU A 66 4.06 3.13 16.07
N VAL A 67 3.18 3.20 17.07
CA VAL A 67 1.75 3.46 16.86
C VAL A 67 1.55 4.97 16.81
N ILE A 68 1.02 5.47 15.69
CA ILE A 68 0.89 6.88 15.39
C ILE A 68 -0.60 7.22 15.24
N PRO A 69 -1.19 7.91 16.24
CA PRO A 69 -2.55 8.43 16.13
C PRO A 69 -2.57 9.62 15.15
N VAL A 70 -3.38 9.50 14.10
CA VAL A 70 -3.61 10.57 13.12
C VAL A 70 -5.06 11.01 13.14
N ASP A 71 -5.31 12.16 12.53
CA ASP A 71 -6.67 12.70 12.43
C ASP A 71 -7.58 11.72 11.68
N SER A 72 -8.85 11.78 12.04
CA SER A 72 -9.88 10.94 11.45
C SER A 72 -10.53 11.66 10.28
N ASP A 73 -10.92 10.91 9.27
CA ASP A 73 -11.92 11.33 8.29
C ASP A 73 -13.04 10.30 8.28
N GLN A 74 -14.25 10.72 8.63
CA GLN A 74 -15.41 9.83 8.81
C GLN A 74 -15.09 8.60 9.68
N GLU A 75 -14.46 8.81 10.85
CA GLU A 75 -13.99 7.77 11.78
C GLU A 75 -12.86 6.85 11.27
N MET A 76 -12.47 6.99 10.01
CA MET A 76 -11.36 6.27 9.38
C MET A 76 -10.07 7.08 9.48
N VAL A 77 -8.93 6.43 9.24
CA VAL A 77 -7.63 7.11 9.20
C VAL A 77 -7.58 8.11 8.03
N ASN A 78 -7.21 9.37 8.30
CA ASN A 78 -6.98 10.35 7.24
C ASN A 78 -5.68 10.02 6.49
N LEU A 79 -5.82 9.52 5.25
CA LEU A 79 -4.69 9.10 4.41
C LEU A 79 -3.73 10.25 4.05
N ARG A 80 -4.24 11.48 3.91
CA ARG A 80 -3.37 12.64 3.64
C ARG A 80 -2.48 12.93 4.84
N SER A 81 -3.00 12.83 6.06
CA SER A 81 -2.19 12.97 7.28
C SER A 81 -1.13 11.88 7.39
N VAL A 82 -1.43 10.65 6.96
CA VAL A 82 -0.42 9.57 6.87
C VAL A 82 0.71 9.94 5.91
N LEU A 83 0.39 10.37 4.68
CA LEU A 83 1.40 10.76 3.70
C LEU A 83 2.25 11.95 4.17
N VAL A 84 1.64 12.95 4.81
CA VAL A 84 2.35 14.10 5.40
C VAL A 84 3.30 13.67 6.53
N PHE A 85 2.89 12.72 7.37
CA PHE A 85 3.76 12.16 8.39
C PHE A 85 4.96 11.43 7.76
N LEU A 86 4.72 10.56 6.77
CA LEU A 86 5.78 9.82 6.09
C LEU A 86 6.79 10.77 5.40
N ALA A 87 6.31 11.84 4.77
CA ALA A 87 7.17 12.83 4.16
C ALA A 87 8.00 13.61 5.21
N SER A 88 7.35 14.13 6.26
CA SER A 88 7.99 15.06 7.20
C SER A 88 8.82 14.39 8.29
N GLN A 89 8.36 13.24 8.82
CA GLN A 89 8.99 12.59 9.97
C GLN A 89 9.92 11.46 9.55
N THR A 90 9.60 10.74 8.48
CA THR A 90 10.42 9.62 8.02
C THR A 90 11.21 9.91 6.75
N LYS A 91 11.02 11.09 6.14
CA LYS A 91 11.69 11.52 4.90
C LYS A 91 11.45 10.54 3.74
N CYS A 92 10.27 9.90 3.73
CA CYS A 92 9.88 9.02 2.63
C CYS A 92 9.47 9.88 1.43
N ASN A 93 10.19 9.69 0.33
CA ASN A 93 9.89 10.37 -0.95
C ASN A 93 8.89 9.58 -1.79
N GLU A 94 8.91 8.25 -1.67
CA GLU A 94 8.08 7.33 -2.44
C GLU A 94 7.36 6.38 -1.48
N VAL A 95 6.10 6.10 -1.79
CA VAL A 95 5.25 5.19 -1.01
C VAL A 95 4.59 4.21 -1.97
N LEU A 96 4.98 2.94 -1.87
CA LEU A 96 4.28 1.86 -2.55
C LEU A 96 3.07 1.43 -1.70
N VAL A 97 1.87 1.61 -2.24
CA VAL A 97 0.62 1.23 -1.57
C VAL A 97 0.18 -0.15 -2.06
N GLU A 98 0.42 -1.16 -1.24
CA GLU A 98 -0.11 -2.52 -1.46
C GLU A 98 -1.29 -2.75 -0.53
N ALA A 99 -2.50 -2.76 -1.07
CA ALA A 99 -3.70 -2.85 -0.26
C ALA A 99 -4.85 -3.58 -0.93
N GLY A 100 -5.81 -3.99 -0.10
CA GLY A 100 -7.09 -4.50 -0.56
C GLY A 100 -7.99 -3.43 -1.18
N PRO A 101 -9.11 -3.85 -1.80
CA PRO A 101 -9.92 -3.00 -2.67
C PRO A 101 -10.49 -1.74 -2.00
N THR A 102 -10.74 -1.78 -0.69
CA THR A 102 -11.28 -0.63 0.06
C THR A 102 -10.24 0.48 0.21
N LEU A 103 -9.02 0.16 0.66
CA LEU A 103 -8.00 1.18 0.88
C LEU A 103 -7.51 1.74 -0.47
N SER A 104 -7.33 0.88 -1.47
CA SER A 104 -6.98 1.32 -2.83
C SER A 104 -8.04 2.25 -3.42
N ALA A 105 -9.33 1.97 -3.20
CA ALA A 105 -10.42 2.87 -3.61
C ALA A 105 -10.33 4.25 -2.94
N GLU A 106 -9.99 4.31 -1.65
CA GLU A 106 -9.85 5.58 -0.92
C GLU A 106 -8.68 6.42 -1.44
N PHE A 107 -7.53 5.81 -1.74
CA PHE A 107 -6.41 6.52 -2.36
C PHE A 107 -6.81 7.12 -3.72
N ILE A 108 -7.52 6.36 -4.55
CA ILE A 108 -8.00 6.80 -5.87
C ILE A 108 -9.04 7.93 -5.74
N LYS A 109 -10.10 7.74 -4.92
CA LYS A 109 -11.15 8.75 -4.69
C LYS A 109 -10.59 10.09 -4.24
N ARG A 110 -9.57 10.04 -3.38
CA ARG A 110 -8.94 11.23 -2.78
C ARG A 110 -7.87 11.86 -3.66
N LYS A 111 -7.63 11.32 -4.87
CA LYS A 111 -6.58 11.77 -5.79
C LYS A 111 -5.20 11.80 -5.11
N LEU A 112 -4.88 10.73 -4.39
CA LEU A 112 -3.61 10.55 -3.68
C LEU A 112 -2.68 9.55 -4.39
N VAL A 113 -2.97 9.22 -5.64
CA VAL A 113 -2.22 8.26 -6.45
C VAL A 113 -1.57 9.03 -7.59
N ASP A 114 -0.25 8.94 -7.71
CA ASP A 114 0.51 9.49 -8.83
C ASP A 114 0.74 8.45 -9.94
N GLU A 115 0.83 7.16 -9.57
CA GLU A 115 0.99 6.04 -10.49
C GLU A 115 0.20 4.82 -9.99
N PHE A 116 -0.52 4.15 -10.90
CA PHE A 116 -1.29 2.95 -10.60
C PHE A 116 -0.77 1.78 -11.43
N ILE A 117 -0.15 0.79 -10.76
CA ILE A 117 0.48 -0.36 -11.40
C ILE A 117 -0.41 -1.59 -11.21
N VAL A 118 -0.88 -2.18 -12.30
CA VAL A 118 -1.74 -3.35 -12.30
C VAL A 118 -1.02 -4.54 -12.91
N TYR A 119 -0.94 -5.64 -12.17
CA TYR A 119 -0.49 -6.93 -12.66
C TYR A 119 -1.72 -7.81 -12.95
N SER A 120 -1.83 -8.29 -14.19
CA SER A 120 -2.92 -9.16 -14.63
C SER A 120 -2.36 -10.48 -15.14
N ALA A 121 -2.73 -11.57 -14.45
CA ALA A 121 -2.42 -12.93 -14.86
C ALA A 121 -3.48 -13.45 -15.85
N PRO A 122 -3.14 -14.41 -16.74
CA PRO A 122 -4.07 -15.06 -17.65
C PRO A 122 -4.96 -16.08 -16.91
N LYS A 123 -5.69 -15.62 -15.89
CA LYS A 123 -6.54 -16.42 -15.01
C LYS A 123 -7.94 -15.81 -14.94
N ILE A 124 -8.95 -16.67 -14.96
CA ILE A 124 -10.36 -16.27 -14.84
C ILE A 124 -10.83 -16.65 -13.43
N LEU A 125 -11.44 -15.70 -12.75
CA LEU A 125 -12.06 -15.89 -11.44
C LEU A 125 -13.58 -15.64 -11.52
N GLY A 126 -14.32 -16.20 -10.56
CA GLY A 126 -15.77 -16.01 -10.47
C GLY A 126 -16.18 -14.57 -10.19
N SER A 127 -17.45 -14.24 -10.43
CA SER A 127 -18.02 -12.92 -10.14
C SER A 127 -18.08 -12.58 -8.65
N ASP A 128 -17.98 -13.59 -7.80
CA ASP A 128 -17.87 -13.52 -6.33
C ASP A 128 -16.43 -13.33 -5.84
N SER A 129 -15.45 -13.26 -6.77
CA SER A 129 -14.07 -12.98 -6.43
C SER A 129 -13.90 -11.56 -5.88
N ARG A 130 -12.77 -11.35 -5.18
CA ARG A 130 -12.47 -10.04 -4.59
C ARG A 130 -12.17 -9.04 -5.72
N PRO A 131 -12.85 -7.89 -5.79
CA PRO A 131 -12.57 -6.89 -6.81
C PRO A 131 -11.18 -6.28 -6.59
N LEU A 132 -10.62 -5.68 -7.64
CA LEU A 132 -9.38 -4.91 -7.55
C LEU A 132 -9.58 -3.64 -6.73
N ILE A 133 -10.67 -2.91 -6.99
CA ILE A 133 -11.02 -1.65 -6.35
C ILE A 133 -12.50 -1.69 -5.93
N SER A 134 -12.81 -1.31 -4.69
CA SER A 134 -14.20 -1.19 -4.20
C SER A 134 -14.68 0.26 -4.30
N LEU A 135 -14.93 0.70 -5.54
CA LEU A 135 -15.57 1.99 -5.83
C LEU A 135 -17.08 1.80 -5.97
N THR A 136 -17.85 2.71 -5.39
CA THR A 136 -19.31 2.77 -5.49
C THR A 136 -19.73 4.20 -5.84
N GLY A 137 -20.90 4.36 -6.44
CA GLY A 137 -21.47 5.68 -6.74
C GLY A 137 -20.95 6.35 -8.01
N LEU A 138 -20.25 5.63 -8.89
CA LEU A 138 -19.92 6.10 -10.25
C LEU A 138 -20.92 5.44 -11.22
N SER A 139 -21.95 6.19 -11.59
CA SER A 139 -23.13 5.72 -12.32
C SER A 139 -23.15 6.13 -13.79
N SER A 140 -22.27 7.05 -14.20
CA SER A 140 -22.14 7.52 -15.57
C SER A 140 -20.67 7.66 -16.00
N LEU A 141 -20.44 7.75 -17.31
CA LEU A 141 -19.07 7.85 -17.86
C LEU A 141 -18.40 9.18 -17.50
N ASP A 142 -19.16 10.26 -17.32
CA ASP A 142 -18.66 11.56 -16.87
C ASP A 142 -18.24 11.56 -15.39
N GLU A 143 -18.74 10.61 -14.58
CA GLU A 143 -18.29 10.38 -13.20
C GLU A 143 -17.02 9.49 -13.14
N ALA A 144 -16.60 8.88 -14.26
CA ALA A 144 -15.48 7.95 -14.27
C ALA A 144 -14.15 8.63 -13.89
N ILE A 145 -13.35 7.93 -13.09
CA ILE A 145 -11.99 8.35 -12.75
C ILE A 145 -11.07 7.90 -13.87
N ASN A 146 -10.53 8.88 -14.61
CA ASN A 146 -9.75 8.62 -15.82
C ASN A 146 -8.26 8.49 -15.53
N PHE A 147 -7.63 7.55 -16.23
CA PHE A 147 -6.19 7.35 -16.25
C PHE A 147 -5.72 7.22 -17.69
N SER A 148 -4.46 7.57 -17.94
CA SER A 148 -3.74 7.30 -19.18
C SER A 148 -2.78 6.13 -18.99
N ILE A 149 -2.62 5.30 -20.02
CA ILE A 149 -1.62 4.23 -20.03
C ILE A 149 -0.24 4.87 -20.25
N LYS A 150 0.67 4.64 -19.30
CA LYS A 150 2.08 5.06 -19.39
C LYS A 150 2.93 3.97 -20.02
N GLU A 151 2.75 2.72 -19.59
CA GLU A 151 3.57 1.58 -20.03
C GLU A 151 2.77 0.28 -19.94
N VAL A 152 3.04 -0.65 -20.86
CA VAL A 152 2.58 -2.05 -20.79
C VAL A 152 3.79 -2.95 -21.02
N THR A 153 4.03 -3.89 -20.10
CA THR A 153 5.17 -4.81 -20.15
C THR A 153 4.71 -6.23 -19.82
N GLU A 154 5.24 -7.23 -20.52
CA GLU A 154 5.11 -8.63 -20.11
C GLU A 154 6.08 -8.93 -18.95
N VAL A 155 5.60 -9.66 -17.94
CA VAL A 155 6.38 -10.12 -16.80
C VAL A 155 6.10 -11.62 -16.60
N GLY A 156 6.94 -12.46 -17.19
CA GLY A 156 6.69 -13.91 -17.23
C GLY A 156 5.43 -14.20 -18.06
N SER A 157 4.41 -14.80 -17.45
CA SER A 157 3.10 -15.05 -18.09
C SER A 157 2.09 -13.92 -17.92
N ASP A 158 2.44 -12.90 -17.14
CA ASP A 158 1.51 -11.87 -16.68
C ASP A 158 1.77 -10.55 -17.42
N ILE A 159 0.80 -9.65 -17.42
CA ILE A 159 0.92 -8.31 -17.98
C ILE A 159 0.98 -7.30 -16.84
N ARG A 160 2.00 -6.44 -16.84
CA ARG A 160 2.09 -5.26 -16.00
C ARG A 160 1.66 -4.04 -16.82
N THR A 161 0.62 -3.35 -16.38
CA THR A 161 0.22 -2.05 -16.95
C THR A 161 0.41 -0.96 -15.92
N THR A 162 1.11 0.10 -16.31
CA THR A 162 1.31 1.30 -15.50
C THR A 162 0.41 2.41 -16.03
N PHE A 163 -0.42 2.95 -15.15
CA PHE A 163 -1.34 4.04 -15.43
C PHE A 163 -0.93 5.30 -14.67
N ILE A 164 -1.19 6.47 -15.25
CA ILE A 164 -1.05 7.78 -14.61
C ILE A 164 -2.40 8.51 -14.60
N PRO A 165 -2.76 9.24 -13.54
CA PRO A 165 -3.96 10.06 -13.53
C PRO A 165 -3.92 11.14 -14.63
N ASN A 166 -5.08 11.50 -15.16
CA ASN A 166 -5.24 12.62 -16.10
C ASN A 166 -5.29 13.98 -15.41
#